data_AF-A0AAU0F478-F1
#
_entry.id   AF-A0AAU0F478-F1
#
_cell.length_a   1.000
_cell.length_b   1.000
_cell.length_c   1.000
_cell.angle_alpha   90.00
_cell.angle_beta   90.00
_cell.angle_gamma   90.00
#
_symmetry.space_group_name_H-M   'P 1'
#
loop_
_entity.id
_entity.type
_entity.pdbx_description
1 polymer ?
#
loop_
_entity_poly.entity_id
_entity_poly.type
_entity_poly.pdbx_seq_one_letter_code
_entity_poly.pdbx_strand_id
1 'polypeptide(L)' 'MKNLYAIPSVHFATIFENLNNEEFVKYRYSSAGLTLGYKSPFGQVKINYSKSFNKNPGIFSVILGHWF' A
#
# COMPACT_ATOMS: atom_id res chain seq x y z
N MET A 1 -7.73 -9.80 -24.77
CA MET A 1 -7.57 -8.59 -23.93
C MET A 1 -7.32 -9.04 -22.50
N LYS A 2 -6.17 -8.71 -21.90
CA LYS A 2 -5.82 -9.16 -20.55
C LYS A 2 -6.17 -8.05 -19.57
N ASN A 3 -7.31 -8.19 -18.89
CA ASN A 3 -7.84 -7.17 -17.98
C ASN A 3 -7.27 -7.28 -16.57
N LEU A 4 -6.36 -8.22 -16.32
CA LEU A 4 -5.67 -8.47 -15.07
C LEU A 4 -4.27 -7.85 -15.09
N TYR A 5 -3.91 -7.16 -14.01
CA TYR A 5 -2.58 -6.58 -13.81
C TYR A 5 -2.12 -6.80 -12.36
N ALA A 6 -0.80 -6.78 -12.15
CA ALA A 6 -0.17 -6.88 -10.85
C ALA A 6 0.85 -5.74 -10.68
N ILE A 7 0.89 -5.12 -9.51
CA ILE A 7 1.77 -4.00 -9.20
C ILE A 7 2.50 -4.33 -7.90
N PRO A 8 3.82 -4.61 -7.93
CA PRO A 8 4.63 -4.60 -6.73
C PRO A 8 4.83 -3.16 -6.26
N SER A 9 4.85 -2.94 -4.95
CA SER A 9 5.00 -1.62 -4.33
C SER A 9 5.93 -1.69 -3.12
N VAL A 10 6.68 -0.61 -2.91
CA VAL A 10 7.49 -0.37 -1.72
C VAL A 10 7.13 1.01 -1.18
N HIS A 11 6.91 1.11 0.12
CA HIS A 11 6.49 2.34 0.78
C HIS A 11 7.47 2.66 1.89
N PHE A 12 7.85 3.94 1.97
CA PHE A 12 8.71 4.47 3.02
C PHE A 12 8.02 5.69 3.60
N ALA A 13 7.83 5.70 4.91
CA ALA A 13 7.18 6.77 5.64
C ALA A 13 8.02 7.19 6.85
N THR A 14 8.04 8.49 7.10
CA THR A 14 8.70 9.11 8.25
C THR A 14 7.64 9.89 9.00
N ILE A 15 7.44 9.57 10.28
CA ILE A 15 6.45 10.23 11.14
C ILE A 15 7.25 11.09 12.14
N PHE A 16 6.97 12.39 12.17
CA PHE A 16 7.58 13.34 13.11
C PHE A 16 6.57 13.66 14.20
N GLU A 17 6.82 13.16 15.42
CA GLU A 17 5.91 13.35 16.56
C GLU A 17 6.20 14.65 17.34
N ASN A 18 7.44 15.15 17.32
CA ASN A 18 7.82 16.40 17.97
C ASN A 18 9.04 17.03 17.28
N LEU A 19 8.95 18.32 16.98
CA LEU A 19 9.99 19.13 16.31
C LEU A 19 11.15 19.56 17.23
N ASN A 20 11.21 19.07 18.47
CA ASN A 20 12.11 19.60 19.51
C ASN A 20 13.31 18.70 19.86
N ASN A 21 13.41 17.50 19.29
CA ASN A 21 14.50 16.58 19.61
C ASN A 21 15.32 16.28 18.36
N GLU A 22 16.64 16.40 18.50
CA GLU A 22 17.70 16.33 17.49
C GLU A 22 17.84 14.96 16.77
N GLU A 23 16.81 14.13 16.75
CA GLU A 23 16.76 12.84 16.02
C GLU A 23 15.88 12.95 14.75
N PHE A 24 16.08 14.02 13.98
CA PHE A 24 15.25 14.45 12.86
C PHE A 24 15.09 13.48 11.68
N VAL A 25 15.61 12.25 11.72
CA VAL A 25 15.55 11.34 10.57
C VAL A 25 15.52 9.86 10.99
N LYS A 26 14.52 9.44 11.78
CA LYS A 26 14.23 8.00 11.93
C LYS A 26 13.23 7.56 10.87
N TYR A 27 13.74 7.15 9.70
CA TYR A 27 13.01 6.37 8.68
C TYR A 27 12.54 5.03 9.30
N ARG A 28 11.44 5.03 10.07
CA ARG A 28 11.03 3.86 10.86
C ARG A 28 9.97 2.99 10.21
N TYR A 29 9.27 3.51 9.20
CA TYR A 29 8.16 2.79 8.58
C TYR A 29 8.49 2.48 7.13
N SER A 30 8.94 1.26 6.89
CA SER A 30 9.05 0.70 5.55
C SER A 30 8.06 -0.45 5.41
N SER A 31 7.47 -0.59 4.24
CA SER A 31 6.62 -1.71 3.88
C SER A 31 6.79 -2.08 2.42
N ALA A 32 6.47 -3.33 2.10
CA ALA A 32 6.32 -3.79 0.74
C ALA A 32 4.92 -4.35 0.55
N GLY A 33 4.40 -4.25 -0.66
CA GLY A 33 3.07 -4.75 -0.98
C GLY A 33 2.93 -5.19 -2.41
N LEU A 34 1.89 -5.95 -2.66
CA LEU A 34 1.47 -6.41 -3.96
C LEU A 34 0.00 -6.03 -4.16
N THR A 35 -0.28 -5.40 -5.29
CA THR A 35 -1.63 -5.09 -5.73
C THR A 35 -1.96 -5.94 -6.94
N LEU A 36 -3.03 -6.73 -6.87
CA LEU A 36 -3.64 -7.38 -8.01
C LEU A 36 -4.86 -6.56 -8.42
N GLY A 37 -4.98 -6.24 -9.70
CA GLY A 37 -6.10 -5.45 -10.20
C GLY A 37 -6.74 -6.07 -11.43
N TYR A 38 -8.05 -5.98 -11.51
CA TYR A 38 -8.86 -6.43 -12.63
C TYR A 38 -9.75 -5.29 -13.12
N LYS A 39 -9.61 -4.92 -14.39
CA LYS A 39 -10.47 -3.95 -15.06
C LYS A 39 -11.75 -4.65 -15.55
N SER A 40 -12.81 -4.59 -14.75
CA SER A 40 -14.15 -5.03 -15.18
C SER A 40 -14.86 -3.90 -15.93
N PRO A 41 -15.72 -4.21 -16.93
CA PRO A 41 -16.62 -3.22 -17.53
C PRO A 41 -17.55 -2.55 -16.50
N PHE A 42 -17.77 -3.17 -15.33
CA PHE A 42 -18.58 -2.62 -14.24
C PHE A 42 -17.78 -1.79 -13.22
N GLY A 43 -16.47 -1.62 -13.44
CA GLY A 43 -15.57 -0.89 -12.56
C GLY A 43 -14.33 -1.70 -12.13
N GLN A 44 -13.39 -1.04 -11.46
CA GLN A 44 -12.09 -1.66 -11.16
C GLN A 44 -12.18 -2.49 -9.86
N VAL A 45 -11.70 -3.73 -9.88
CA VAL A 45 -11.50 -4.53 -8.66
C VAL A 45 -10.01 -4.54 -8.36
N LYS A 46 -9.59 -4.17 -7.15
CA LYS A 46 -8.18 -4.26 -6.72
C LYS A 46 -8.09 -4.95 -5.38
N ILE A 47 -7.17 -5.89 -5.27
CA ILE A 47 -6.80 -6.58 -4.04
C ILE A 47 -5.38 -6.12 -3.70
N ASN A 48 -5.18 -5.57 -2.51
CA ASN A 48 -3.85 -5.15 -2.05
C ASN A 48 -3.49 -5.94 -0.81
N TYR A 49 -2.26 -6.45 -0.80
CA TYR A 49 -1.62 -6.98 0.39
C TYR A 49 -0.36 -6.19 0.63
N SER A 50 -0.16 -5.66 1.84
CA SER A 50 1.06 -4.97 2.23
C SER A 50 1.53 -5.44 3.59
N LYS A 51 2.84 -5.51 3.79
CA LYS A 51 3.45 -5.93 5.04
C LYS A 51 4.58 -4.98 5.39
N SER A 52 4.56 -4.47 6.62
CA SER A 52 5.69 -3.69 7.14
C SER A 52 6.90 -4.61 7.32
N PHE A 53 8.10 -4.10 7.05
CA PHE A 53 9.34 -4.81 7.37
C PHE A 53 9.59 -4.86 8.88
N ASN A 54 8.92 -3.99 9.64
CA ASN A 54 8.90 -4.05 11.08
C ASN A 54 7.88 -5.10 11.55
N LYS A 55 7.92 -5.56 12.81
CA LYS A 55 7.10 -6.69 13.37
C LYS A 55 5.56 -6.49 13.35
N ASN A 56 5.04 -5.52 12.62
CA ASN A 56 3.61 -5.24 12.50
C ASN A 56 2.89 -6.27 11.63
N PRO A 57 1.59 -6.54 11.90
CA PRO A 57 0.76 -7.38 11.05
C PRO A 57 0.67 -6.84 9.62
N GLY A 58 0.49 -7.75 8.66
CA GLY A 58 0.20 -7.37 7.27
C GLY A 58 -1.21 -6.83 7.12
N ILE A 59 -1.41 -5.90 6.18
CA ILE A 59 -2.69 -5.31 5.84
C ILE A 59 -3.18 -5.91 4.52
N PHE A 60 -4.38 -6.46 4.55
CA PHE A 60 -5.13 -6.88 3.37
C PHE A 60 -6.28 -5.91 3.12
N SER A 61 -6.44 -5.46 1.89
CA SER A 61 -7.54 -4.56 1.51
C SER A 61 -8.09 -4.91 0.13
N VAL A 62 -9.39 -4.67 -0.04
CA VAL A 62 -10.09 -4.85 -1.30
C VAL A 62 -10.74 -3.52 -1.68
N ILE A 63 -10.53 -3.09 -2.91
CA ILE A 63 -11.08 -1.86 -3.47
C ILE A 63 -12.00 -2.26 -4.62
N LEU A 64 -13.27 -1.90 -4.50
CA LEU A 64 -14.29 -2.08 -5.52
C LEU A 64 -14.65 -0.70 -6.06
N GLY A 65 -14.17 -0.39 -7.26
CA GLY A 65 -14.55 0.80 -8.01
C GLY A 65 -15.85 0.55 -8.76
N HIS A 66 -16.74 1.53 -8.75
CA HIS A 66 -17.96 1.56 -9.55
C HIS A 66 -17.82 2.62 -10.65
N TRP A 67 -18.30 2.33 -11.86
CA TRP A 67 -18.39 3.29 -12.96
C TRP A 67 -19.87 3.57 -13.21
N PHE A 68 -20.27 4.85 -13.16
CA PHE A 68 -21.61 5.32 -13.53
C PHE A 68 -21.54 6.08 -14.85
#